data_AF-A0A1F9YDE9-F1
#
_entry.id   AF-A0A1F9YDE9-F1
#
_cell.length_a   1.000
_cell.length_b   1.000
_cell.length_c   1.000
_cell.angle_alpha   90.00
_cell.angle_beta   90.00
_cell.angle_gamma   90.00
#
_symmetry.space_group_name_H-M   'P 1'
#
loop_
_entity.id
_entity.type
_entity.pdbx_description
1 polymer ?
#
loop_
_entity_poly.entity_id
_entity_poly.type
_entity_poly.pdbx_seq_one_letter_code
_entity_poly.pdbx_strand_id
1 'polypeptide(L)'
;MILDQGSRPTHKGSIISLYEQGYPEPDIARQTNHTIEATSNYLKNYKRVKVLLEKKFNLMEMVRITGMGRSTILQYRDLVYYYHPDLKRPEEKEDIKKEEKEVGAAIK
;
A
#
# COMPACT_ATOMS: atom_id res chain seq x y z
N MET A 1 18.68 -19.75 -7.26
CA MET A 1 18.31 -18.56 -6.45
C MET A 1 16.80 -18.45 -6.46
N ILE A 2 16.16 -19.04 -5.46
CA ILE A 2 14.70 -19.12 -5.34
C ILE A 2 14.34 -18.12 -4.25
N LEU A 3 13.78 -16.96 -4.64
CA LEU A 3 13.11 -16.09 -3.70
C LEU A 3 11.73 -16.67 -3.47
N ASP A 4 11.66 -17.53 -2.44
CA ASP A 4 10.46 -17.84 -1.69
C ASP A 4 9.96 -16.55 -1.03
N GLN A 5 9.32 -15.68 -1.81
CA GLN A 5 8.48 -14.62 -1.25
C GLN A 5 7.07 -15.15 -1.16
N GLY A 6 6.75 -15.67 0.03
CA GLY A 6 5.41 -16.06 0.41
C GLY A 6 4.36 -15.01 0.04
N SER A 7 3.19 -15.54 -0.34
CA SER A 7 2.02 -14.87 -0.92
C SER A 7 2.17 -14.43 -2.37
N ARG A 8 1.57 -15.25 -3.25
CA ARG A 8 1.01 -14.88 -4.55
C ARG A 8 0.60 -13.39 -4.58
N PRO A 9 0.82 -12.65 -5.69
CA PRO A 9 0.26 -11.30 -5.80
C PRO A 9 -1.26 -11.41 -5.60
N THR A 10 -1.72 -10.93 -4.46
CA THR A 10 -3.15 -10.76 -4.17
C THR A 10 -3.63 -9.73 -5.18
N HIS A 11 -4.25 -10.13 -6.30
CA HIS A 11 -4.87 -9.33 -7.39
C HIS A 11 -4.40 -7.87 -7.61
N LYS A 12 -4.52 -6.99 -6.60
CA LYS A 12 -3.87 -5.69 -6.45
C LYS A 12 -2.37 -5.68 -6.81
N GLY A 13 -1.58 -6.68 -6.37
CA GLY A 13 -0.12 -6.67 -6.56
C GLY A 13 0.31 -6.71 -8.03
N SER A 14 -0.37 -7.51 -8.86
CA SER A 14 -0.07 -7.59 -10.30
C SER A 14 -0.46 -6.31 -11.04
N ILE A 15 -1.59 -5.70 -10.66
CA ILE A 15 -2.02 -4.39 -11.19
C ILE A 15 -0.96 -3.31 -10.90
N ILE A 16 -0.51 -3.20 -9.64
CA ILE A 16 0.52 -2.20 -9.28
C ILE A 16 1.85 -2.49 -9.98
N SER A 17 2.24 -3.76 -10.11
CA SER A 17 3.48 -4.14 -10.80
C SER A 17 3.51 -3.69 -12.25
N LEU A 18 2.42 -3.90 -12.99
CA LEU A 18 2.33 -3.46 -14.38
C LEU A 18 2.27 -1.93 -14.48
N TYR A 19 1.62 -1.26 -13.53
CA TYR A 19 1.62 0.20 -13.46
C TYR A 19 3.03 0.77 -13.25
N GLU A 20 3.82 0.21 -12.33
CA GLU A 20 5.20 0.64 -12.07
C GLU A 20 6.15 0.35 -13.24
N GLN A 21 5.82 -0.64 -14.08
CA GLN A 21 6.50 -0.91 -15.35
C GLN A 21 6.09 0.07 -16.48
N GLY A 22 5.11 0.96 -16.24
CA GLY A 22 4.67 1.96 -17.20
C GLY A 22 3.58 1.51 -18.17
N TYR A 23 2.94 0.35 -17.95
CA TYR A 23 1.83 -0.08 -18.78
C TYR A 23 0.62 0.85 -18.60
N PRO A 24 -0.13 1.16 -19.68
CA PRO A 24 -1.32 1.98 -19.57
C PRO A 24 -2.47 1.20 -18.92
N GLU A 25 -3.33 1.91 -18.18
CA GLU A 25 -4.42 1.32 -17.37
C GLU A 25 -5.35 0.36 -18.14
N PRO A 26 -5.78 0.62 -19.40
CA PRO A 26 -6.59 -0.33 -20.16
C PRO A 26 -5.87 -1.65 -20.46
N ASP A 27 -4.56 -1.60 -20.71
CA ASP A 27 -3.75 -2.80 -20.94
C ASP A 27 -3.58 -3.60 -19.65
N ILE A 28 -3.38 -2.92 -18.51
CA ILE A 28 -3.33 -3.57 -17.20
C ILE A 28 -4.64 -4.30 -16.91
N ALA A 29 -5.79 -3.64 -17.13
CA ALA A 29 -7.10 -4.25 -16.94
C ALA A 29 -7.26 -5.53 -17.77
N ARG A 30 -6.90 -5.47 -19.07
CA ARG A 30 -6.93 -6.62 -19.97
C ARG A 30 -5.99 -7.74 -19.53
N GLN A 31 -4.73 -7.44 -19.22
CA GLN A 31 -3.72 -8.44 -18.86
C GLN A 31 -4.02 -9.12 -17.52
N THR A 32 -4.65 -8.40 -16.59
CA THR A 32 -4.98 -8.91 -15.26
C THR A 32 -6.41 -9.46 -15.17
N ASN A 33 -7.16 -9.47 -16.27
CA ASN A 33 -8.56 -9.90 -16.34
C ASN A 33 -9.47 -9.16 -15.33
N HIS A 34 -9.30 -7.84 -15.25
CA HIS A 34 -10.15 -6.94 -14.46
C HIS A 34 -10.94 -5.99 -15.37
N THR A 35 -12.00 -5.39 -14.81
CA THR A 35 -12.62 -4.22 -15.44
C THR A 35 -11.70 -3.01 -15.30
N ILE A 36 -11.78 -2.08 -16.26
CA ILE A 36 -11.03 -0.82 -16.20
C ILE A 36 -11.35 -0.08 -14.89
N GLU A 37 -12.61 -0.07 -14.46
CA GLU A 37 -13.03 0.57 -13.20
C GLU A 37 -12.35 -0.04 -11.97
N ALA A 38 -12.31 -1.38 -11.88
CA ALA A 38 -11.64 -2.06 -10.78
C ALA A 38 -10.14 -1.73 -10.75
N THR A 39 -9.47 -1.79 -11.91
CA THR A 39 -8.06 -1.41 -12.05
C THR A 39 -7.84 0.05 -11.62
N SER A 40 -8.69 0.97 -12.07
CA SER A 40 -8.64 2.38 -11.68
C SER A 40 -8.70 2.58 -10.18
N ASN A 41 -9.61 1.87 -9.50
CA ASN A 41 -9.76 1.95 -8.05
C ASN A 41 -8.51 1.48 -7.30
N TYR A 42 -7.86 0.41 -7.78
CA TYR A 42 -6.57 -0.03 -7.21
C TYR A 42 -5.46 1.01 -7.42
N LEU A 43 -5.32 1.54 -8.65
CA LEU A 43 -4.29 2.53 -8.97
C LEU A 43 -4.49 3.84 -8.21
N LYS A 44 -5.72 4.33 -8.09
CA LYS A 44 -6.05 5.57 -7.34
C LYS A 44 -5.65 5.44 -5.87
N ASN A 45 -6.01 4.34 -5.22
CA ASN A 45 -5.69 4.11 -3.82
C ASN A 45 -4.18 3.97 -3.60
N TYR A 46 -3.49 3.25 -4.48
CA TYR A 46 -2.04 3.13 -4.44
C TYR A 46 -1.33 4.50 -4.59
N LYS A 47 -1.69 5.28 -5.62
CA LYS A 47 -1.17 6.63 -5.84
C LYS A 47 -1.43 7.54 -4.65
N ARG A 48 -2.62 7.47 -4.04
CA ARG A 48 -2.98 8.26 -2.86
C ARG A 48 -2.10 7.92 -1.67
N VAL A 49 -1.88 6.62 -1.40
CA VAL A 49 -0.98 6.17 -0.33
C VAL A 49 0.46 6.62 -0.59
N LYS A 50 0.95 6.49 -1.82
CA LYS A 50 2.29 6.96 -2.21
C LYS A 50 2.50 8.44 -1.90
N VAL A 51 1.58 9.31 -2.35
CA VAL A 51 1.65 10.76 -2.11
C VAL A 51 1.65 11.10 -0.63
N LEU A 52 0.88 10.37 0.19
CA LEU A 52 0.84 10.60 1.63
C LEU A 52 2.16 10.19 2.31
N LEU A 53 2.80 9.12 1.85
CA LEU A 53 4.12 8.69 2.34
C LEU A 53 5.23 9.67 1.92
N GLU A 54 5.17 10.19 0.69
CA GLU A 54 6.06 11.26 0.22
C GLU A 54 5.96 12.50 1.13
N LYS A 55 4.73 12.85 1.53
CA LYS A 55 4.43 13.95 2.46
C LYS A 55 4.63 13.61 3.95
N LYS A 56 5.18 12.43 4.25
CA LYS A 56 5.58 11.99 5.60
C LYS A 56 4.43 11.82 6.61
N PHE A 57 3.19 11.66 6.14
CA PHE A 57 2.06 11.31 7.01
C PHE A 57 2.29 9.95 7.69
N ASN A 58 1.81 9.81 8.92
CA ASN A 58 1.79 8.54 9.65
C ASN A 58 0.53 7.72 9.32
N LEU A 59 0.51 6.46 9.76
CA LEU A 59 -0.58 5.53 9.45
C LEU A 59 -1.96 6.04 9.88
N MET A 60 -2.08 6.64 11.06
CA MET A 60 -3.35 7.11 11.60
C MET A 60 -3.86 8.35 10.86
N GLU A 61 -2.96 9.26 10.49
CA GLU A 61 -3.31 10.39 9.62
C GLU A 61 -3.81 9.89 8.26
N MET A 62 -3.14 8.89 7.69
CA MET A 62 -3.56 8.30 6.43
C MET A 62 -4.94 7.63 6.55
N VAL A 63 -5.24 6.91 7.64
CA VAL A 63 -6.59 6.37 7.90
C VAL A 63 -7.62 7.49 7.91
N ARG A 64 -7.38 8.57 8.67
CA ARG A 64 -8.30 9.71 8.78
C ARG A 64 -8.52 10.43 7.45
N ILE A 65 -7.44 10.70 6.71
CA ILE A 65 -7.50 11.43 5.44
C ILE A 65 -8.16 10.61 4.34
N THR A 66 -7.86 9.30 4.28
CA THR A 66 -8.32 8.46 3.18
C THR A 66 -9.66 7.80 3.41
N GLY A 67 -10.07 7.64 4.67
CA GLY A 67 -11.21 6.81 5.05
C GLY A 67 -10.98 5.31 4.82
N MET A 68 -9.77 4.90 4.41
CA MET A 68 -9.43 3.50 4.20
C MET A 68 -9.13 2.81 5.53
N GLY A 69 -9.48 1.53 5.62
CA GLY A 69 -9.10 0.70 6.76
C GLY A 69 -7.58 0.57 6.89
N ARG A 70 -7.09 0.48 8.15
CA ARG A 70 -5.67 0.36 8.48
C ARG A 70 -4.97 -0.75 7.68
N SER A 71 -5.58 -1.93 7.59
CA SER A 71 -5.02 -3.08 6.86
C SER A 71 -4.86 -2.81 5.35
N THR A 72 -5.81 -2.09 4.74
CA THR A 72 -5.75 -1.70 3.32
C THR A 72 -4.59 -0.74 3.08
N ILE A 73 -4.40 0.24 3.97
CA ILE A 73 -3.29 1.19 3.88
C ILE A 73 -1.95 0.47 4.01
N LEU A 74 -1.81 -0.44 4.97
CA LEU A 74 -0.60 -1.23 5.16
C LEU A 74 -0.23 -2.02 3.90
N GLN A 75 -1.21 -2.69 3.26
CA GLN A 75 -0.96 -3.41 1.99
C GLN A 75 -0.45 -2.49 0.87
N TYR A 76 -1.05 -1.31 0.70
CA TYR A 76 -0.58 -0.36 -0.32
C TYR A 76 0.77 0.24 0.05
N ARG A 77 1.02 0.54 1.33
CA ARG A 77 2.31 1.03 1.82
C ARG A 77 3.41 0.01 1.54
N ASP A 78 3.17 -1.26 1.81
CA ASP A 78 4.15 -2.31 1.58
C ASP A 78 4.49 -2.43 0.08
N LEU A 79 3.50 -2.27 -0.81
CA LEU A 79 3.74 -2.15 -2.26
C LEU A 79 4.52 -0.88 -2.61
N VAL A 80 4.19 0.27 -2.02
CA VAL A 80 4.94 1.52 -2.25
C VAL A 80 6.39 1.34 -1.85
N TYR A 81 6.68 0.79 -0.67
CA TYR A 81 8.05 0.56 -0.19
C TYR A 81 8.81 -0.47 -1.00
N TYR A 82 8.12 -1.42 -1.63
CA TYR A 82 8.74 -2.37 -2.54
C TYR A 82 9.28 -1.67 -3.80
N TYR A 83 8.51 -0.76 -4.41
CA TYR A 83 8.91 -0.06 -5.64
C TYR A 83 9.67 1.25 -5.40
N HIS A 84 9.44 1.90 -4.25
CA HIS A 84 10.00 3.20 -3.85
C HIS A 84 10.64 3.07 -2.45
N PRO A 85 11.74 2.30 -2.32
CA PRO A 85 12.35 1.97 -1.02
C PRO A 85 12.91 3.19 -0.28
N ASP A 86 13.22 4.27 -0.98
CA ASP A 86 13.65 5.57 -0.43
C ASP A 86 12.58 6.24 0.45
N LEU A 87 11.30 5.88 0.25
CA LEU A 87 10.21 6.37 1.08
C LEU A 87 10.12 5.66 2.43
N LYS A 88 10.78 4.51 2.59
CA LYS A 88 10.75 3.72 3.83
C LYS A 88 11.60 4.38 4.90
N ARG A 89 10.96 4.89 5.96
CA ARG A 89 11.66 5.51 7.09
C ARG A 89 12.15 4.45 8.09
N PRO A 90 13.33 4.65 8.72
CA PRO A 90 13.80 3.78 9.82
C PRO A 90 12.90 3.80 11.06
N GLU A 91 12.17 4.91 11.26
CA GLU A 91 11.54 5.30 12.53
C GLU A 91 10.13 4.71 12.72
N GLU A 92 9.50 4.20 11.66
CA GLU A 92 8.13 3.66 11.72
C GLU A 92 7.97 2.41 12.59
N LYS A 93 9.07 1.73 12.94
CA LYS A 93 9.04 0.62 13.91
C LYS A 93 8.74 1.09 15.33
N GLU A 94 9.00 2.35 15.66
CA GLU A 94 8.71 2.90 16.98
C GLU A 94 7.26 3.37 17.10
N ASP A 95 6.70 3.95 16.04
CA ASP A 95 5.30 4.40 16.02
C ASP A 95 4.32 3.23 16.18
N ILE A 96 4.59 2.11 15.49
CA ILE A 96 3.80 0.87 15.63
C ILE A 96 3.88 0.32 17.06
N LYS A 97 5.07 0.35 17.68
CA LYS A 97 5.27 -0.14 19.06
C LYS A 97 4.67 0.77 20.12
N LYS A 98 4.67 2.09 19.90
CA LYS A 98 4.03 3.07 20.79
C LYS A 98 2.51 2.93 20.71
N GLU A 99 1.95 2.79 19.51
CA GLU A 99 0.50 2.66 19.30
C GLU A 99 -0.06 1.32 19.80
N GLU A 100 0.64 0.20 19.63
CA GLU A 100 0.23 -1.09 20.23
C GLU A 100 0.19 -1.03 21.76
N LYS A 101 1.10 -0.24 22.37
CA LYS A 101 1.10 0.02 23.81
C LYS A 101 -0.08 0.88 24.27
N GLU A 102 -0.44 1.91 23.51
CA GLU A 102 -1.56 2.81 23.84
C GLU A 102 -2.92 2.15 23.67
N VAL A 103 -3.14 1.40 22.58
CA VAL A 103 -4.40 0.67 22.35
C VAL A 103 -4.56 -0.47 23.37
N GLY A 104 -3.47 -1.16 23.71
CA GLY A 104 -3.49 -2.19 24.77
C GLY A 104 -3.78 -1.62 26.17
N ALA A 105 -3.44 -0.35 26.43
CA ALA A 105 -3.73 0.31 27.69
C ALA A 105 -5.18 0.81 27.80
N ALA A 106 -5.86 1.10 26.67
CA ALA A 106 -7.23 1.60 26.65
C ALA A 106 -8.31 0.50 26.81
N ILE A 107 -7.93 -0.78 26.71
CA ILE A 107 -8.83 -1.95 26.81
C ILE A 107 -8.75 -2.61 28.20
N LYS A 108 -7.96 -2.06 29.13
CA LYS A 108 -7.78 -2.56 30.50
C LYS A 108 -8.27 -1.52 31.51
#